data_AF-A0A7H4N4L8-F1
#
_entry.id   AF-A0A7H4N4L8-F1
#
_cell.length_a   1.000
_cell.length_b   1.000
_cell.length_c   1.000
_cell.angle_alpha   90.00
_cell.angle_beta   90.00
_cell.angle_gamma   90.00
#
_symmetry.space_group_name_H-M   'P 1'
#
loop_
_entity.id
_entity.type
_entity.pdbx_description
1 polymer ?
#
loop_
_entity_poly.entity_id
_entity_poly.type
_entity_poly.pdbx_seq_one_letter_code
_entity_poly.pdbx_strand_id
1 'polypeptide(L)'
;MSEAEARPTNFIRQIIDEDLATGKHTTVHTRFPPEPNGYLHIGHAKSICLNFGIAQDYQGQCNLRFDDTNPVKEDIEYVESIKNDVQWLGFHWSGDVCYSSDYFDQLHQYAV
;
A
#
# COMPACT_ATOMS: atom_id res chain seq x y z
N MET A 1 26.31 1.33 -21.22
CA MET A 1 25.18 0.40 -21.13
C MET A 1 25.14 -0.03 -19.67
N SER A 2 24.39 0.71 -18.86
CA SER A 2 24.37 0.53 -17.41
C SER A 2 23.76 -0.84 -17.09
N GLU A 3 24.47 -1.60 -16.27
CA GLU A 3 23.99 -2.84 -15.67
C GLU A 3 22.57 -2.61 -15.15
N ALA A 4 21.62 -3.41 -15.65
CA ALA A 4 20.33 -3.52 -15.00
C ALA A 4 20.63 -4.09 -13.61
N GLU A 5 20.70 -3.21 -12.60
CA GLU A 5 20.81 -3.62 -11.19
C GLU A 5 19.78 -4.72 -10.97
N ALA A 6 20.25 -5.91 -10.62
CA ALA A 6 19.40 -7.06 -10.40
C ALA A 6 18.45 -6.72 -9.26
N ARG A 7 17.21 -6.37 -9.59
CA ARG A 7 16.17 -6.09 -8.59
C ARG A 7 16.05 -7.33 -7.70
N PRO A 8 16.11 -7.18 -6.37
CA PRO A 8 15.95 -8.32 -5.48
C PRO A 8 14.58 -8.95 -5.76
N THR A 9 14.62 -10.17 -6.30
CA THR A 9 13.43 -10.88 -6.76
C THR A 9 12.81 -11.70 -5.64
N ASN A 10 11.51 -11.94 -5.75
CA ASN A 10 10.73 -12.78 -4.85
C ASN A 10 9.52 -13.34 -5.63
N PHE A 11 8.83 -14.32 -5.04
CA PHE A 11 7.70 -14.98 -5.70
C PHE A 11 6.55 -14.02 -6.06
N ILE A 12 6.38 -12.91 -5.33
CA ILE A 12 5.32 -11.91 -5.61
C ILE A 12 5.64 -11.18 -6.92
N ARG A 13 6.90 -10.78 -7.12
CA ARG A 13 7.35 -10.13 -8.37
C ARG A 13 7.21 -11.06 -9.56
N GLN A 14 7.52 -12.34 -9.40
CA GLN A 14 7.34 -13.34 -10.46
C GLN A 14 5.88 -13.45 -10.89
N ILE A 15 4.94 -13.47 -9.95
CA ILE A 15 3.49 -13.47 -10.25
C ILE A 15 3.10 -12.19 -10.99
N ILE A 16 3.62 -11.03 -10.57
CA ILE A 16 3.35 -9.75 -11.25
C ILE A 16 3.89 -9.76 -12.68
N ASP A 17 5.12 -10.26 -12.89
CA ASP A 17 5.74 -10.38 -14.20
C ASP A 17 4.91 -11.27 -15.13
N GLU A 18 4.42 -12.41 -14.63
CA GLU A 18 3.55 -13.33 -15.39
C GLU A 18 2.19 -12.68 -15.73
N ASP A 19 1.56 -12.00 -14.77
CA ASP A 19 0.29 -11.31 -14.97
C ASP A 19 0.42 -10.16 -16.00
N LEU A 20 1.54 -9.46 -16.02
CA LEU A 20 1.85 -8.43 -17.02
C LEU A 20 2.18 -9.05 -18.39
N ALA A 21 2.95 -10.14 -18.43
CA ALA A 21 3.33 -10.81 -19.68
C ALA A 21 2.13 -11.46 -20.39
N THR A 22 1.18 -11.99 -19.63
CA THR A 22 -0.08 -12.55 -20.16
C THR A 22 -1.11 -11.48 -20.51
N GLY A 23 -0.87 -10.22 -20.13
CA GLY A 23 -1.80 -9.12 -20.32
C GLY A 23 -3.04 -9.18 -19.43
N LYS A 24 -3.05 -10.02 -18.39
CA LYS A 24 -4.13 -10.06 -17.38
C LYS A 24 -4.27 -8.72 -16.69
N HIS A 25 -3.14 -8.07 -16.40
CA HIS A 25 -3.08 -6.69 -15.94
C HIS A 25 -2.16 -5.88 -16.86
N THR A 26 -2.47 -4.60 -17.05
CA THR A 26 -1.65 -3.67 -17.85
C THR A 26 -0.84 -2.71 -16.97
N THR A 27 -1.15 -2.64 -15.67
CA THR A 27 -0.48 -1.80 -14.68
C THR A 27 -0.56 -2.44 -13.30
N VAL A 28 0.37 -2.09 -12.42
CA VAL A 28 0.45 -2.61 -11.06
C VAL A 28 -0.12 -1.58 -10.10
N HIS A 29 -1.04 -2.00 -9.24
CA HIS A 29 -1.62 -1.15 -8.19
C HIS A 29 -1.60 -1.89 -6.84
N THR A 30 -0.77 -1.43 -5.92
CA THR A 30 -0.64 -1.99 -4.56
C THR A 30 -1.29 -1.07 -3.53
N ARG A 31 -1.33 -1.52 -2.27
CA ARG A 31 -1.65 -0.64 -1.13
C ARG A 31 -0.92 -1.06 0.14
N PHE A 32 -0.64 -0.10 1.01
CA PHE A 32 -0.27 -0.33 2.40
C PHE A 32 -1.47 0.02 3.30
N PRO A 33 -2.15 -0.98 3.92
CA PRO A 33 -3.38 -0.74 4.67
C PRO A 33 -3.24 -0.91 6.20
N PRO A 34 -2.58 0.01 6.93
CA PRO A 34 -2.48 -0.09 8.39
C PRO A 34 -3.81 0.26 9.07
N GLU A 35 -4.10 -0.40 10.19
CA GLU A 35 -5.13 0.06 11.13
C GLU A 35 -4.58 1.25 11.94
N PRO A 36 -5.32 2.36 12.10
CA PRO A 36 -4.84 3.53 12.86
C PRO A 36 -5.08 3.37 14.37
N ASN A 37 -4.56 2.28 14.96
CA ASN A 37 -4.72 1.95 16.39
C ASN A 37 -3.38 1.84 17.16
N GLY A 38 -2.29 2.25 16.53
CA GLY A 38 -0.95 2.24 17.12
C GLY A 38 0.12 2.78 16.18
N TYR A 39 1.31 3.00 16.74
CA TYR A 39 2.48 3.46 16.00
C TYR A 39 3.08 2.36 15.11
N LEU A 40 3.65 2.74 13.97
CA LEU A 40 4.37 1.78 13.15
C LEU A 40 5.67 1.34 13.83
N HIS A 41 5.96 0.05 13.77
CA HIS A 41 7.24 -0.52 14.16
C HIS A 41 7.98 -1.12 12.95
N ILE A 42 9.22 -1.58 13.14
CA ILE A 42 10.07 -2.13 12.08
C ILE A 42 9.43 -3.26 11.25
N GLY A 43 8.52 -4.05 11.84
CA GLY A 43 7.75 -5.05 11.09
C GLY A 43 6.93 -4.46 9.94
N HIS A 44 6.36 -3.26 10.11
CA HIS A 44 5.60 -2.56 9.08
C HIS A 44 6.50 -2.06 7.96
N ALA A 45 7.76 -1.70 8.26
CA ALA A 45 8.72 -1.26 7.24
C ALA A 45 8.89 -2.31 6.12
N LYS A 46 8.85 -3.61 6.45
CA LYS A 46 8.86 -4.67 5.44
C LYS A 46 7.67 -4.57 4.47
N SER A 47 6.46 -4.37 5.00
CA SER A 47 5.24 -4.25 4.20
C SER A 47 5.23 -2.96 3.37
N ILE A 48 5.71 -1.86 3.94
CA ILE A 48 5.88 -0.57 3.26
C ILE A 48 6.85 -0.73 2.08
N CYS A 49 8.09 -1.16 2.34
CA CYS A 49 9.09 -1.34 1.30
C CYS A 49 8.64 -2.30 0.21
N LEU A 50 7.90 -3.36 0.56
CA LEU A 50 7.35 -4.30 -0.41
C LEU A 50 6.28 -3.63 -1.31
N ASN A 51 5.25 -3.03 -0.73
CA ASN A 51 4.12 -2.50 -1.50
C ASN A 51 4.52 -1.26 -2.32
N PHE A 52 5.19 -0.29 -1.70
CA PHE A 52 5.62 0.91 -2.40
C PHE A 52 6.79 0.63 -3.35
N GLY A 53 7.73 -0.25 -2.96
CA GLY A 53 8.82 -0.65 -3.84
C GLY A 53 8.33 -1.38 -5.09
N ILE A 54 7.35 -2.28 -4.97
CA ILE A 54 6.69 -2.89 -6.14
C ILE A 54 6.07 -1.80 -7.04
N ALA A 55 5.32 -0.85 -6.48
CA ALA A 55 4.75 0.20 -7.32
C ALA A 55 5.83 1.02 -8.05
N GLN A 56 6.94 1.36 -7.39
CA GLN A 56 8.05 2.09 -8.02
C GLN A 56 8.73 1.26 -9.12
N ASP A 57 9.04 -0.01 -8.86
CA ASP A 57 9.75 -0.89 -9.80
C ASP A 57 8.97 -1.17 -11.09
N TYR A 58 7.63 -1.14 -11.00
CA TYR A 58 6.73 -1.40 -12.12
C TYR A 58 6.06 -0.13 -12.66
N GLN A 59 6.50 1.05 -12.22
CA GLN A 59 5.91 2.35 -12.61
C GLN A 59 4.38 2.38 -12.41
N GLY A 60 3.93 1.70 -11.35
CA GLY A 60 2.54 1.57 -10.94
C GLY A 60 2.15 2.57 -9.86
N GLN A 61 1.07 2.27 -9.14
CA GLN A 61 0.52 3.09 -8.07
C GLN A 61 0.50 2.31 -6.75
N CYS A 62 0.70 3.00 -5.63
CA CYS A 62 0.52 2.43 -4.29
C CYS A 62 -0.32 3.39 -3.45
N ASN A 63 -1.44 2.92 -2.92
CA ASN A 63 -2.28 3.71 -2.02
C ASN A 63 -1.81 3.56 -0.57
N LEU A 64 -1.85 4.64 0.20
CA LEU A 64 -1.94 4.56 1.66
C LEU A 64 -3.42 4.55 2.02
N ARG A 65 -3.87 3.48 2.68
CA ARG A 65 -5.26 3.35 3.10
C ARG A 65 -5.33 3.06 4.59
N PHE A 66 -6.05 3.86 5.35
CA PHE A 66 -6.35 3.51 6.73
C PHE A 66 -7.48 2.50 6.75
N ASP A 67 -7.26 1.35 7.41
CA ASP A 67 -8.30 0.33 7.59
C ASP A 67 -9.11 0.63 8.86
N ASP A 68 -9.81 1.76 8.83
CA ASP A 68 -10.47 2.44 9.95
C ASP A 68 -11.92 1.95 10.17
N THR A 69 -12.06 0.64 10.40
CA THR A 69 -13.36 -0.03 10.57
C THR A 69 -13.78 -0.20 12.03
N ASN A 70 -12.91 0.16 12.97
CA ASN A 70 -13.11 0.00 14.41
C ASN A 70 -13.00 1.34 15.15
N PRO A 71 -14.09 2.12 15.24
CA PRO A 71 -14.06 3.48 15.79
C PRO A 71 -13.68 3.55 17.28
N VAL A 72 -13.63 2.43 18.00
CA VAL A 72 -13.31 2.38 19.45
C VAL A 72 -11.80 2.40 19.71
N LYS A 73 -10.99 1.95 18.75
CA LYS A 73 -9.54 1.77 18.93
C LYS A 73 -8.70 2.73 18.10
N GLU A 74 -9.35 3.62 17.36
CA GLU A 74 -8.71 4.46 16.38
C GLU A 74 -8.53 5.87 16.89
N ASP A 75 -7.37 6.46 16.59
CA ASP A 75 -7.05 7.84 16.96
C ASP A 75 -6.41 8.55 15.76
N ILE A 76 -6.76 9.83 15.59
CA ILE A 76 -6.17 10.71 14.58
C ILE A 76 -4.66 10.88 14.81
N GLU A 77 -4.18 10.75 16.05
CA GLU A 77 -2.76 10.73 16.38
C GLU A 77 -2.02 9.64 15.59
N TYR A 78 -2.59 8.44 15.52
CA TYR A 78 -1.98 7.32 14.79
C TYR A 78 -2.02 7.52 13.29
N VAL A 79 -3.09 8.11 12.75
CA VAL A 79 -3.20 8.47 11.33
C VAL A 79 -2.04 9.38 10.92
N GLU A 80 -1.80 10.46 11.68
CA GLU A 80 -0.73 11.40 11.36
C GLU A 80 0.65 10.78 11.58
N SER A 81 0.86 10.00 12.65
CA SER A 81 2.13 9.29 12.85
C SER A 81 2.44 8.35 11.68
N ILE A 82 1.47 7.55 11.23
CA ILE A 82 1.64 6.58 10.15
C ILE A 82 2.01 7.29 8.85
N LYS A 83 1.34 8.41 8.52
CA LYS A 83 1.67 9.23 7.34
C LYS A 83 3.11 9.74 7.40
N ASN A 84 3.52 10.27 8.56
CA ASN A 84 4.87 10.77 8.77
C ASN A 84 5.92 9.66 8.63
N ASP A 85 5.69 8.48 9.20
CA ASP A 85 6.64 7.36 9.13
C ASP A 85 6.81 6.84 7.69
N VAL A 86 5.71 6.74 6.92
CA VAL A 86 5.77 6.34 5.51
C VAL A 86 6.56 7.35 4.68
N GLN A 87 6.33 8.65 4.89
CA GLN A 87 7.08 9.72 4.22
C GLN A 87 8.55 9.76 4.66
N TRP A 88 8.83 9.55 5.95
CA TRP A 88 10.17 9.50 6.50
C TRP A 88 11.00 8.36 5.91
N LEU A 89 10.37 7.21 5.62
CA LEU A 89 10.99 6.11 4.88
C LEU A 89 11.23 6.43 3.39
N GLY A 90 10.82 7.60 2.90
CA GLY A 90 11.05 8.07 1.54
C GLY A 90 9.98 7.62 0.53
N PHE A 91 8.88 7.04 0.98
CA PHE A 91 7.79 6.60 0.11
C PHE A 91 6.69 7.64 0.00
N HIS A 92 6.04 7.66 -1.17
CA HIS A 92 4.92 8.54 -1.48
C HIS A 92 3.77 7.69 -1.99
N TRP A 93 2.56 7.93 -1.46
CA TRP A 93 1.35 7.28 -1.96
C TRP A 93 0.77 8.02 -3.16
N SER A 94 -0.01 7.28 -3.95
CA SER A 94 -0.69 7.79 -5.12
C SER A 94 -2.01 8.45 -4.72
N GLY A 95 -2.25 9.66 -5.23
CA GLY A 95 -3.48 10.42 -4.98
C GLY A 95 -3.64 10.79 -3.50
N ASP A 96 -4.91 10.88 -3.08
CA ASP A 96 -5.26 11.18 -1.70
C ASP A 96 -5.15 9.94 -0.80
N VAL A 97 -4.94 10.18 0.49
CA VAL A 97 -5.06 9.14 1.50
C VAL A 97 -6.48 8.58 1.46
N CYS A 98 -6.61 7.26 1.43
CA CYS A 98 -7.89 6.59 1.44
C CYS A 98 -8.27 6.15 2.87
N TYR A 99 -9.55 6.15 3.19
CA TYR A 99 -10.08 5.58 4.43
C TYR A 99 -11.07 4.46 4.08
N SER A 100 -11.00 3.32 4.75
CA SER A 100 -11.99 2.24 4.59
C SER A 100 -13.40 2.73 4.95
N SER A 101 -13.51 3.66 5.90
CA SER A 101 -14.76 4.28 6.32
C SER A 101 -15.46 5.11 5.23
N ASP A 102 -14.71 5.72 4.30
CA ASP A 102 -15.28 6.42 3.13
C ASP A 102 -16.11 5.49 2.24
N TYR A 103 -15.88 4.18 2.33
CA TYR A 103 -16.58 3.16 1.54
C TYR A 103 -17.72 2.48 2.30
N PHE A 104 -18.09 2.91 3.51
CA PHE A 104 -19.14 2.25 4.29
C PHE A 104 -20.49 2.20 3.58
N ASP A 105 -20.90 3.28 2.91
CA ASP A 105 -22.14 3.27 2.13
C ASP A 105 -22.10 2.22 1.00
N GLN A 106 -20.95 2.11 0.32
CA GLN A 106 -20.72 1.13 -0.73
C GLN A 106 -20.72 -0.31 -0.17
N LEU A 107 -20.07 -0.52 0.99
CA LEU A 107 -20.01 -1.81 1.67
C LEU A 107 -21.41 -2.25 2.16
N HIS A 108 -22.20 -1.32 2.68
CA HIS A 108 -23.59 -1.58 3.04
C HIS A 108 -24.41 -2.01 1.84
N GLN A 109 -24.28 -1.33 0.69
CA GLN A 109 -24.95 -1.71 -0.56
C GLN A 109 -24.56 -3.10 -1.06
N TYR A 110 -23.34 -3.58 -0.80
CA TYR A 110 -22.96 -4.95 -1.16
C TYR A 110 -23.58 -6.01 -0.24
N ALA A 111 -23.99 -5.64 0.97
CA ALA A 111 -24.56 -6.56 1.96
C ALA A 111 -26.07 -6.79 1.77
N VAL A 112 -26.78 -5.86 1.12
CA VAL A 112 -28.23 -5.87 0.89
C VAL A 112 -28.58 -6.25 -0.53
#